data_AF-A0A202DGC9-F1
#
_entry.id   AF-A0A202DGC9-F1
#
_cell.length_a   1.000
_cell.length_b   1.000
_cell.length_c   1.000
_cell.angle_alpha   90.00
_cell.angle_beta   90.00
_cell.angle_gamma   90.00
#
_symmetry.space_group_name_H-M   'P 1'
#
loop_
_entity.id
_entity.type
_entity.pdbx_description
1 polymer ?
#
loop_
_entity_poly.entity_id
_entity_poly.type
_entity_poly.pdbx_seq_one_letter_code
_entity_poly.pdbx_strand_id
1 'polypeptide(L)'
;MRYIVTSTILFALLVSPIIAEDKVELGDSKSRVRELLGKPRGIMKKGKSEYWSYQRGIVRITDGKVSYTNLYSEEEARQKEARRRAMIRSRAEAERKAAQERKAKIAEGNTLKDEKLNNAEFRSLPAEEQIASWKEFAEEYPKTDVSDVITALENGEMLPLEAEPEKEKTESELLSEELKAKEDELEALIQKAKTTSAGRTFRLQYLQDRKRLEGEIGELQMKIKEVEASASSTP
;
A
#
# COMPACT_ATOMS: atom_id res chain seq x y z
N MET A 1 -55.84 -73.78 5.89
CA MET A 1 -55.40 -72.38 5.67
C MET A 1 -54.10 -72.41 4.88
N ARG A 2 -54.12 -71.93 3.64
CA ARG A 2 -52.94 -71.74 2.79
C ARG A 2 -52.97 -70.27 2.34
N TYR A 3 -51.97 -69.48 2.73
CA TYR A 3 -51.82 -68.11 2.28
C TYR A 3 -50.78 -68.06 1.16
N ILE A 4 -51.20 -67.55 0.01
CA ILE A 4 -50.34 -67.22 -1.14
C ILE A 4 -49.97 -65.75 -0.95
N VAL A 5 -48.69 -65.46 -0.74
CA VAL A 5 -48.17 -64.08 -0.71
C VAL A 5 -47.57 -63.79 -2.07
N THR A 6 -48.27 -62.98 -2.86
CA THR A 6 -47.81 -62.41 -4.12
C THR A 6 -46.86 -61.24 -3.83
N SER A 7 -45.59 -61.42 -4.16
CA SER A 7 -44.55 -60.40 -4.05
C SER A 7 -44.57 -59.50 -5.29
N THR A 8 -44.90 -58.22 -5.10
CA THR A 8 -44.88 -57.20 -6.15
C THR A 8 -43.54 -56.46 -6.07
N ILE A 9 -42.64 -56.71 -7.01
CA ILE A 9 -41.35 -56.01 -7.13
C ILE A 9 -41.60 -54.67 -7.81
N LEU A 10 -41.49 -53.58 -7.05
CA LEU A 10 -41.58 -52.21 -7.51
C LEU A 10 -40.18 -51.75 -7.98
N PHE A 11 -40.00 -51.65 -9.30
CA PHE A 11 -38.76 -51.19 -9.92
C PHE A 11 -38.72 -49.65 -9.93
N ALA A 12 -38.01 -49.06 -8.96
CA ALA A 12 -37.82 -47.62 -8.88
C ALA A 12 -36.74 -47.17 -9.88
N LEU A 13 -37.17 -46.48 -10.93
CA LEU A 13 -36.31 -45.82 -11.91
C LEU A 13 -35.55 -44.65 -11.24
N LEU A 14 -34.28 -44.86 -10.93
CA LEU A 14 -33.35 -43.80 -10.50
C LEU A 14 -33.02 -42.92 -11.72
N VAL A 15 -33.70 -41.78 -11.84
CA VAL A 15 -33.31 -40.71 -12.75
C VAL A 15 -32.21 -39.91 -12.03
N SER A 16 -30.93 -40.23 -12.29
CA SER A 16 -29.82 -39.39 -11.83
C SER A 16 -29.90 -38.04 -12.54
N PRO A 17 -29.93 -36.90 -11.82
CA PRO A 17 -29.76 -35.60 -12.44
C PRO A 17 -28.36 -35.54 -13.03
N ILE A 18 -28.28 -35.37 -14.35
CA ILE A 18 -27.05 -35.01 -15.03
C ILE A 18 -26.70 -33.61 -14.49
N ILE A 19 -25.73 -33.55 -13.59
CA ILE A 19 -25.11 -32.28 -13.18
C ILE A 19 -24.36 -31.80 -14.42
N ALA A 20 -25.05 -31.03 -15.26
CA ALA A 20 -24.44 -30.37 -16.39
C ALA A 20 -23.37 -29.43 -15.84
N GLU A 21 -22.13 -29.67 -16.24
CA GLU A 21 -21.00 -28.85 -15.84
C GLU A 21 -21.23 -27.44 -16.40
N ASP A 22 -21.49 -26.47 -15.53
CA ASP A 22 -21.81 -25.07 -15.85
C ASP A 22 -20.58 -24.35 -16.44
N LYS A 23 -20.24 -24.73 -17.67
CA LYS A 23 -19.09 -24.24 -18.42
C LYS A 23 -19.57 -23.35 -19.56
N VAL A 24 -18.92 -22.19 -19.71
CA VAL A 24 -19.17 -21.29 -20.85
C VAL A 24 -18.53 -21.90 -22.10
N GLU A 25 -19.35 -22.07 -23.14
CA GLU A 25 -18.93 -22.64 -24.41
C GLU A 25 -18.82 -21.58 -25.52
N LEU A 26 -18.13 -21.93 -26.60
CA LEU A 26 -18.06 -21.07 -27.78
C LEU A 26 -19.44 -21.04 -28.45
N GLY A 27 -19.87 -19.85 -28.85
CA GLY A 27 -21.20 -19.62 -29.42
C GLY A 27 -22.28 -19.21 -28.41
N ASP A 28 -22.01 -19.33 -27.10
CA ASP A 28 -22.94 -18.91 -26.05
C ASP A 28 -23.35 -17.45 -26.20
N SER A 29 -24.60 -17.17 -25.86
CA SER A 29 -25.14 -15.80 -25.89
C SER A 29 -24.62 -14.99 -24.70
N LYS A 30 -24.59 -13.66 -24.87
CA LYS A 30 -24.27 -12.71 -23.78
C LYS A 30 -25.07 -12.96 -22.49
N SER A 31 -26.35 -13.34 -22.60
CA SER A 31 -27.20 -13.61 -21.44
C SER A 31 -26.76 -14.87 -20.71
N ARG A 32 -26.48 -15.96 -21.42
CA ARG A 32 -26.01 -17.22 -20.83
C ARG A 32 -24.69 -17.04 -20.07
N VAL A 33 -23.75 -16.29 -20.65
CA VAL A 33 -22.46 -15.99 -19.97
C VAL A 33 -22.68 -15.24 -18.65
N ARG A 34 -23.63 -14.29 -18.60
CA ARG A 34 -23.93 -13.55 -17.36
C ARG A 34 -24.66 -14.39 -16.33
N GLU A 35 -25.49 -15.31 -16.76
CA GLU A 35 -26.16 -16.26 -15.88
C GLU A 35 -25.11 -17.15 -15.19
N LEU A 36 -24.16 -17.68 -15.97
CA LEU A 36 -23.12 -18.61 -15.48
C LEU A 36 -22.02 -17.92 -14.66
N LEU A 37 -21.52 -16.76 -15.11
CA LEU A 37 -20.36 -16.10 -14.51
C LEU A 37 -20.71 -14.84 -13.71
N GLY A 38 -22.00 -14.47 -13.67
CA GLY A 38 -22.46 -13.23 -13.06
C GLY A 38 -22.07 -11.98 -13.87
N LYS A 39 -21.93 -10.86 -13.16
CA LYS A 39 -21.59 -9.57 -13.77
C LYS A 39 -20.07 -9.49 -14.04
N PRO A 40 -19.63 -9.12 -15.25
CA PRO A 40 -18.20 -8.92 -15.53
C PRO A 40 -17.63 -7.76 -14.71
N ARG A 41 -16.37 -7.91 -14.26
CA ARG A 41 -15.61 -6.88 -13.54
C ARG A 41 -15.24 -5.70 -14.45
N GLY A 42 -15.07 -5.97 -15.74
CA GLY A 42 -14.76 -4.95 -16.73
C GLY A 42 -15.20 -5.39 -18.12
N ILE A 43 -15.60 -4.43 -18.95
CA ILE A 43 -15.95 -4.65 -20.35
C ILE A 43 -15.13 -3.69 -21.19
N MET A 44 -14.34 -4.22 -22.11
CA MET A 44 -13.57 -3.44 -23.08
C MET A 44 -14.08 -3.75 -24.49
N LYS A 45 -14.42 -2.71 -25.27
CA LYS A 45 -14.86 -2.88 -26.66
C LYS A 45 -13.72 -2.59 -27.62
N LYS A 46 -13.51 -3.44 -28.63
CA LYS A 46 -12.54 -3.24 -29.71
C LYS A 46 -13.13 -3.73 -31.03
N GLY A 47 -13.53 -2.79 -31.88
CA GLY A 47 -14.26 -3.08 -33.12
C GLY A 47 -15.60 -3.78 -32.83
N LYS A 48 -15.83 -4.93 -33.48
CA LYS A 48 -17.02 -5.78 -33.28
C LYS A 48 -16.91 -6.73 -32.07
N SER A 49 -15.77 -6.73 -31.38
CA SER A 49 -15.55 -7.61 -30.23
C SER A 49 -15.65 -6.86 -28.90
N GLU A 50 -16.21 -7.53 -27.90
CA GLU A 50 -16.22 -7.13 -26.51
C GLU A 50 -15.40 -8.13 -25.70
N TYR A 51 -14.49 -7.64 -24.86
CA TYR A 51 -13.69 -8.42 -23.94
C TYR A 51 -14.25 -8.21 -22.54
N TRP A 52 -14.85 -9.25 -22.00
CA TRP A 52 -15.44 -9.26 -20.68
C TRP A 52 -14.48 -9.92 -19.71
N SER A 53 -14.05 -9.17 -18.71
CA SER A 53 -13.12 -9.63 -17.69
C SER A 53 -13.90 -10.10 -16.47
N TYR A 54 -13.59 -11.30 -16.00
CA TYR A 54 -14.15 -11.94 -14.82
C TYR A 54 -13.02 -12.27 -13.82
N GLN A 55 -13.40 -12.63 -12.60
CA GLN A 55 -12.43 -13.14 -11.61
C GLN A 55 -11.66 -14.36 -12.12
N ARG A 56 -12.38 -15.23 -12.85
CA ARG A 56 -11.87 -16.48 -13.39
C ARG A 56 -11.12 -16.32 -14.71
N GLY A 57 -11.12 -15.14 -15.35
CA GLY A 57 -10.41 -14.94 -16.62
C GLY A 57 -11.16 -14.03 -17.59
N ILE A 58 -11.03 -14.27 -18.90
CA ILE A 58 -11.54 -13.39 -19.94
C ILE A 58 -12.43 -14.17 -20.90
N VAL A 59 -13.57 -13.57 -21.25
CA VAL A 59 -14.46 -14.03 -22.32
C VAL A 59 -14.50 -12.97 -23.40
N ARG A 60 -14.24 -13.35 -24.64
CA ARG A 60 -14.41 -12.47 -25.80
C ARG A 60 -15.73 -12.81 -26.48
N ILE A 61 -16.53 -11.78 -26.73
CA ILE A 61 -17.81 -11.86 -27.41
C ILE A 61 -17.72 -11.08 -28.72
N THR A 62 -18.07 -11.70 -29.84
CA THR A 62 -18.11 -11.06 -31.16
C THR A 62 -19.50 -11.26 -31.74
N ASP A 63 -20.12 -10.19 -32.23
CA ASP A 63 -21.48 -10.21 -32.79
C ASP A 63 -22.52 -10.85 -31.85
N GLY A 64 -22.38 -10.60 -30.54
CA GLY A 64 -23.33 -11.08 -29.52
C GLY A 64 -23.10 -12.50 -29.01
N LYS A 65 -22.12 -13.23 -29.55
CA LYS A 65 -21.80 -14.62 -29.16
C LYS A 65 -20.37 -14.77 -28.65
N VAL A 66 -20.14 -15.73 -27.77
CA VAL A 66 -18.79 -16.07 -27.28
C VAL A 66 -17.94 -16.57 -28.43
N SER A 67 -16.84 -15.87 -28.72
CA SER A 67 -15.88 -16.23 -29.76
C SER A 67 -14.56 -16.76 -29.19
N TYR A 68 -14.30 -16.53 -27.90
CA TYR A 68 -13.10 -17.06 -27.20
C TYR A 68 -13.31 -17.04 -25.68
N THR A 69 -12.80 -18.06 -25.00
CA THR A 69 -12.78 -18.12 -23.53
C THR A 69 -11.38 -18.49 -23.04
N ASN A 70 -10.94 -17.81 -21.99
CA ASN A 70 -9.80 -18.21 -21.18
C ASN A 70 -10.22 -18.06 -19.73
N LEU A 71 -10.85 -19.11 -19.21
CA LEU A 71 -11.39 -19.15 -17.87
C LEU A 71 -10.69 -20.27 -17.11
N TYR A 72 -10.11 -19.91 -15.97
CA TYR A 72 -9.64 -20.86 -14.98
C TYR A 72 -10.82 -21.60 -14.34
N SER A 73 -10.56 -22.80 -13.85
CA SER A 73 -11.47 -23.44 -12.89
C SER A 73 -11.62 -22.55 -11.65
N GLU A 74 -12.71 -22.72 -10.90
CA GLU A 74 -12.90 -21.95 -9.67
C GLU A 74 -11.75 -22.15 -8.69
N GLU A 75 -11.27 -23.39 -8.58
CA GLU A 75 -10.16 -23.72 -7.70
C GLU A 75 -8.86 -23.04 -8.11
N GLU A 76 -8.49 -23.11 -9.40
CA GLU A 76 -7.31 -22.41 -9.91
C GLU A 76 -7.41 -20.89 -9.74
N ALA A 77 -8.60 -20.32 -9.96
CA ALA A 77 -8.83 -18.89 -9.76
C ALA A 77 -8.63 -18.49 -8.29
N ARG A 78 -9.15 -19.29 -7.34
CA ARG A 78 -8.93 -19.08 -5.89
C ARG A 78 -7.46 -19.16 -5.53
N GLN A 79 -6.74 -20.17 -6.02
CA GLN A 79 -5.31 -20.33 -5.75
C GLN A 79 -4.49 -19.17 -6.33
N LYS A 80 -4.77 -18.75 -7.56
CA LYS A 80 -4.08 -17.64 -8.21
C LYS A 80 -4.31 -16.32 -7.48
N GLU A 81 -5.53 -16.08 -7.02
CA GLU A 81 -5.85 -14.89 -6.21
C GLU A 81 -5.20 -14.94 -4.82
N ALA A 82 -5.16 -16.11 -4.17
CA ALA A 82 -4.44 -16.28 -2.91
C ALA A 82 -2.94 -15.99 -3.07
N ARG A 83 -2.30 -16.57 -4.11
CA ARG A 83 -0.89 -16.30 -4.44
C ARG A 83 -0.64 -14.83 -4.75
N ARG A 84 -1.51 -14.19 -5.54
CA ARG A 84 -1.40 -12.76 -5.84
C ARG A 84 -1.51 -11.92 -4.57
N ARG A 85 -2.46 -12.20 -3.69
CA ARG A 85 -2.62 -11.50 -2.41
C ARG A 85 -1.39 -11.69 -1.50
N ALA A 86 -0.85 -12.90 -1.44
CA ALA A 86 0.37 -13.18 -0.69
C ALA A 86 1.57 -12.38 -1.24
N MET A 87 1.75 -12.35 -2.56
CA MET A 87 2.82 -11.58 -3.20
C MET A 87 2.69 -10.07 -2.95
N ILE A 88 1.48 -9.52 -3.03
CA ILE A 88 1.24 -8.10 -2.74
C ILE A 88 1.61 -7.77 -1.30
N ARG A 89 1.18 -8.60 -0.34
CA ARG A 89 1.53 -8.42 1.08
C ARG A 89 3.03 -8.49 1.33
N SER A 90 3.69 -9.51 0.79
CA SER A 90 5.14 -9.68 0.91
C SER A 90 5.92 -8.50 0.32
N ARG A 91 5.50 -7.97 -0.83
CA ARG A 91 6.12 -6.76 -1.41
C ARG A 91 5.92 -5.53 -0.54
N ALA A 92 4.70 -5.31 -0.05
CA ALA A 92 4.40 -4.17 0.81
C ALA A 92 5.21 -4.22 2.12
N GLU A 93 5.39 -5.41 2.70
CA GLU A 93 6.21 -5.61 3.90
C GLU A 93 7.69 -5.36 3.61
N ALA A 94 8.23 -5.90 2.52
CA ALA A 94 9.61 -5.67 2.11
C ALA A 94 9.89 -4.18 1.84
N GLU A 95 8.96 -3.47 1.21
CA GLU A 95 9.08 -2.03 0.95
C GLU A 95 9.09 -1.22 2.24
N ARG A 96 8.21 -1.57 3.20
CA ARG A 96 8.19 -0.94 4.53
C ARG A 96 9.51 -1.15 5.27
N LYS A 97 10.01 -2.39 5.29
CA LYS A 97 11.29 -2.72 5.93
C LYS A 97 12.44 -1.95 5.29
N ALA A 98 12.53 -1.96 3.96
CA ALA A 98 13.56 -1.22 3.24
C ALA A 98 13.46 0.30 3.48
N ALA A 99 12.25 0.84 3.63
CA ALA A 99 12.07 2.25 3.96
C ALA A 99 12.54 2.57 5.39
N GLN A 100 12.28 1.70 6.36
CA GLN A 100 12.78 1.83 7.73
C GLN A 100 14.31 1.76 7.77
N GLU A 101 14.92 0.79 7.09
CA GLU A 101 16.37 0.66 7.00
C GLU A 101 17.02 1.89 6.35
N ARG A 102 16.43 2.43 5.28
CA ARG A 102 16.92 3.69 4.68
C ARG A 102 16.86 4.86 5.65
N LYS A 103 15.76 5.01 6.39
CA LYS A 103 15.61 6.06 7.40
C LYS A 103 16.64 5.91 8.51
N ALA A 104 16.82 4.68 9.02
CA ALA A 104 17.80 4.38 10.06
C ALA A 104 19.22 4.71 9.61
N LYS A 105 19.62 4.31 8.39
CA LYS A 105 20.96 4.59 7.86
C LYS A 105 21.23 6.08 7.64
N ILE A 106 20.19 6.86 7.27
CA ILE A 106 20.32 8.33 7.18
C ILE A 106 20.51 8.94 8.57
N ALA A 107 19.71 8.51 9.55
CA ALA A 107 19.81 9.00 10.92
C ALA A 107 21.17 8.66 11.56
N GLU A 108 21.66 7.43 11.35
CA GLU A 108 22.99 6.98 11.75
C GLU A 108 24.08 7.84 11.10
N GLY A 109 24.02 8.05 9.78
CA GLY A 109 24.96 8.91 9.07
C GLY A 109 24.95 10.34 9.60
N ASN A 110 23.78 10.94 9.84
CA ASN A 110 23.71 12.27 10.43
C ASN A 110 24.33 12.31 11.83
N THR A 111 24.02 11.33 12.68
CA THR A 111 24.60 11.23 14.03
C THR A 111 26.14 11.16 13.97
N LEU A 112 26.68 10.30 13.11
CA LEU A 112 28.13 10.15 12.94
C LEU A 112 28.78 11.39 12.32
N LYS A 113 28.09 12.08 11.41
CA LYS A 113 28.53 13.37 10.87
C LYS A 113 28.69 14.37 12.02
N ASP A 114 27.67 14.50 12.87
CA ASP A 114 27.65 15.46 13.98
C ASP A 114 28.74 15.12 15.00
N GLU A 115 28.89 13.84 15.36
CA GLU A 115 29.97 13.36 16.24
C GLU A 115 31.35 13.70 15.68
N LYS A 116 31.56 13.47 14.37
CA LYS A 116 32.82 13.74 13.69
C LYS A 116 33.12 15.23 13.59
N LEU A 117 32.11 16.07 13.33
CA LEU A 117 32.24 17.53 13.35
C LEU A 117 32.59 18.06 14.75
N ASN A 118 32.10 17.41 15.81
CA ASN A 118 32.37 17.80 17.19
C ASN A 118 33.64 17.17 17.78
N ASN A 119 34.27 16.23 17.09
CA ASN A 119 35.48 15.56 17.56
C ASN A 119 36.71 16.49 17.44
N ALA A 120 37.28 16.88 18.59
CA ALA A 120 38.44 17.76 18.66
C ALA A 120 39.70 17.16 18.02
N GLU A 121 39.91 15.84 18.13
CA GLU A 121 41.04 15.15 17.50
C GLU A 121 40.92 15.22 15.98
N PHE A 122 39.72 14.94 15.45
CA PHE A 122 39.45 15.02 14.01
C PHE A 122 39.68 16.43 13.46
N ARG A 123 39.20 17.46 14.16
CA ARG A 123 39.38 18.87 13.76
C ARG A 123 40.84 19.33 13.80
N SER A 124 41.69 18.66 14.56
CA SER A 124 43.12 18.96 14.65
C SER A 124 43.95 18.36 13.51
N LEU A 125 43.36 17.45 12.71
CA LEU A 125 44.01 16.84 11.56
C LEU A 125 44.27 17.88 10.45
N PRO A 126 45.27 17.67 9.58
CA PRO A 126 45.45 18.47 8.38
C PRO A 126 44.19 18.47 7.50
N ALA A 127 43.91 19.57 6.79
CA ALA A 127 42.72 19.70 5.95
C ALA A 127 42.61 18.60 4.88
N GLU A 128 43.74 18.16 4.31
CA GLU A 128 43.77 17.06 3.33
C GLU A 128 43.26 15.74 3.92
N GLU A 129 43.64 15.43 5.17
CA GLU A 129 43.19 14.23 5.88
C GLU A 129 41.71 14.32 6.27
N GLN A 130 41.25 15.51 6.69
CA GLN A 130 39.83 15.74 6.96
C GLN A 130 38.99 15.55 5.70
N ILE A 131 39.41 16.10 4.56
CA ILE A 131 38.73 15.95 3.26
C ILE A 131 38.68 14.48 2.84
N ALA A 132 39.80 13.75 2.94
CA ALA A 132 39.85 12.32 2.60
C ALA A 132 38.85 11.53 3.45
N SER A 133 38.83 11.80 4.76
CA SER A 133 37.91 11.14 5.69
C SER A 133 36.44 11.48 5.45
N TRP A 134 36.12 12.69 4.97
CA TRP A 134 34.75 13.04 4.57
C TRP A 134 34.33 12.42 3.24
N LYS A 135 35.28 12.19 2.31
CA LYS A 135 35.02 11.48 1.06
C LYS A 135 34.70 10.00 1.32
N GLU A 136 35.49 9.33 2.15
CA GLU A 136 35.20 7.97 2.61
C GLU A 136 33.83 7.88 3.30
N PHE A 137 33.54 8.85 4.17
CA PHE A 137 32.24 8.94 4.83
C PHE A 137 31.08 9.09 3.82
N ALA A 138 31.23 9.92 2.80
CA ALA A 138 30.22 10.10 1.75
C ALA A 138 30.00 8.84 0.90
N GLU A 139 31.03 7.99 0.74
CA GLU A 139 30.90 6.69 0.08
C GLU A 139 30.09 5.70 0.94
N GLU A 140 30.31 5.68 2.25
CA GLU A 140 29.60 4.80 3.18
C GLU A 140 28.16 5.25 3.46
N TYR A 141 27.94 6.57 3.53
CA TYR A 141 26.67 7.25 3.80
C TYR A 141 26.27 8.20 2.64
N PRO A 142 25.95 7.70 1.44
CA PRO A 142 25.69 8.50 0.23
C PRO A 142 24.39 9.33 0.28
N LYS A 143 23.67 9.29 1.39
CA LYS A 143 22.43 10.05 1.64
C LYS A 143 22.58 11.10 2.73
N THR A 144 23.72 11.12 3.43
CA THR A 144 24.06 12.16 4.40
C THR A 144 24.82 13.24 3.66
N ASP A 145 24.33 14.48 3.72
CA ASP A 145 24.93 15.58 2.99
C ASP A 145 26.14 16.16 3.75
N VAL A 146 27.30 16.09 3.09
CA VAL A 146 28.58 16.59 3.56
C VAL A 146 29.29 17.43 2.50
N SER A 147 28.64 17.75 1.37
CA SER A 147 29.30 18.49 0.28
C SER A 147 29.75 19.87 0.71
N ASP A 148 28.96 20.52 1.56
CA ASP A 148 29.25 21.85 2.08
C ASP A 148 30.48 21.81 3.01
N VAL A 149 30.61 20.76 3.82
CA VAL A 149 31.75 20.53 4.71
C VAL A 149 33.04 20.32 3.92
N ILE A 150 32.98 19.48 2.88
CA ILE A 150 34.12 19.22 1.99
C ILE A 150 34.53 20.51 1.26
N THR A 151 33.56 21.26 0.74
CA THR A 151 33.80 22.52 0.02
C THR A 151 34.44 23.58 0.94
N ALA A 152 33.95 23.71 2.18
CA ALA A 152 34.52 24.61 3.18
C ALA A 152 35.99 24.26 3.46
N LEU A 153 36.30 22.97 3.67
CA LEU A 153 37.67 22.50 3.89
C LEU A 153 38.58 22.74 2.68
N GLU A 154 38.08 22.48 1.47
CA GLU A 154 38.82 22.72 0.22
C GLU A 154 39.13 24.22 0.03
N ASN A 155 38.27 25.11 0.52
CA ASN A 155 38.48 26.56 0.51
C ASN A 155 39.36 27.07 1.67
N GLY A 156 39.82 26.19 2.57
CA GLY A 156 40.58 26.58 3.76
C GLY A 156 39.74 27.28 4.83
N GLU A 157 38.42 27.15 4.76
CA GLU A 157 37.51 27.68 5.76
C GLU A 157 37.53 26.78 7.00
N MET A 158 37.46 27.41 8.17
CA MET A 158 37.33 26.67 9.42
C MET A 158 35.95 26.01 9.44
N LEU A 159 35.90 24.71 9.70
CA LEU A 159 34.62 23.99 9.78
C LEU A 159 33.69 24.71 10.74
N PRO A 160 32.46 25.05 10.32
CA PRO A 160 31.48 25.58 11.25
C PRO A 160 31.33 24.56 12.37
N LEU A 161 31.50 25.01 13.62
CA LEU A 161 30.82 24.36 14.72
C LEU A 161 29.35 24.40 14.31
N GLU A 162 28.75 23.25 14.00
CA GLU A 162 27.30 23.22 13.90
C GLU A 162 26.79 23.83 15.20
N ALA A 163 26.11 24.97 15.09
CA ALA A 163 25.36 25.53 16.19
C ALA A 163 24.52 24.39 16.74
N GLU A 164 24.44 24.30 18.09
CA GLU A 164 23.73 23.22 18.80
C GLU A 164 22.60 22.68 17.94
N PRO A 165 22.54 21.34 17.71
CA PRO A 165 21.61 20.76 16.76
C PRO A 165 20.27 21.42 16.98
N GLU A 166 19.68 22.03 15.93
CA GLU A 166 18.33 22.60 15.99
C GLU A 166 17.51 21.67 16.84
N LYS A 167 17.19 22.09 18.07
CA LYS A 167 16.77 21.22 19.17
C LYS A 167 15.95 20.09 18.59
N GLU A 168 16.48 18.87 18.64
CA GLU A 168 15.83 17.68 18.14
C GLU A 168 14.36 17.79 18.52
N LYS A 169 13.51 18.09 17.52
CA LYS A 169 12.11 18.42 17.81
C LYS A 169 11.60 17.25 18.60
N THR A 170 11.19 17.51 19.83
CA THR A 170 10.78 16.45 20.74
C THR A 170 9.70 15.62 20.02
N GLU A 171 9.60 14.32 20.32
CA GLU A 171 8.58 13.46 19.67
C GLU A 171 7.18 14.11 19.75
N SER A 172 6.90 14.82 20.85
CA SER A 172 5.75 15.70 21.03
C SER A 172 5.61 16.80 19.96
N GLU A 173 6.67 17.55 19.68
CA GLU A 173 6.67 18.61 18.67
C GLU A 173 6.44 18.05 17.26
N LEU A 174 7.09 16.94 16.90
CA LEU A 174 6.88 16.28 15.61
C LEU A 174 5.43 15.78 15.45
N LEU A 175 4.88 15.14 16.49
CA LEU A 175 3.49 14.71 16.49
C LEU A 175 2.52 15.89 16.42
N SER A 176 2.85 17.03 17.06
CA SER A 176 2.03 18.24 17.01
C SER A 176 2.02 18.90 15.62
N GLU A 177 3.15 18.86 14.91
CA GLU A 177 3.23 19.34 13.52
C GLU A 177 2.43 18.44 12.58
N GLU A 178 2.52 17.11 12.76
CA GLU A 178 1.73 16.16 11.98
C GLU A 178 0.22 16.33 12.24
N LEU A 179 -0.18 16.52 13.51
CA LEU A 179 -1.56 16.81 13.89
C LEU A 179 -2.09 18.05 13.17
N LYS A 180 -1.33 19.15 13.21
CA LYS A 180 -1.70 20.40 12.56
C LYS A 180 -1.85 20.25 11.04
N ALA A 181 -0.93 19.53 10.40
CA ALA A 181 -1.03 19.26 8.96
C ALA A 181 -2.29 18.47 8.59
N LYS A 182 -2.72 17.54 9.45
CA LYS A 182 -3.96 16.76 9.26
C LYS A 182 -5.22 17.56 9.49
N GLU A 183 -5.20 18.46 10.47
CA GLU A 183 -6.29 19.43 10.70
C GLU A 183 -6.46 20.37 9.50
N ASP A 184 -5.36 20.88 8.94
CA ASP A 184 -5.36 21.71 7.74
C ASP A 184 -5.90 20.95 6.50
N GLU A 185 -5.52 19.67 6.34
CA GLU A 185 -6.04 18.80 5.27
C GLU A 185 -7.56 18.60 5.41
N LEU A 186 -8.06 18.39 6.63
CA LEU A 186 -9.48 18.24 6.92
C LEU A 186 -10.27 19.53 6.65
N GLU A 187 -9.74 20.68 7.06
CA GLU A 187 -10.34 22.00 6.80
C GLU A 187 -10.42 22.26 5.29
N ALA A 188 -9.34 22.00 4.54
CA ALA A 188 -9.31 22.13 3.10
C ALA A 188 -10.34 21.22 2.40
N LEU A 189 -10.49 19.98 2.88
CA LEU A 189 -11.51 19.04 2.40
C LEU A 189 -12.94 19.56 2.64
N ILE A 190 -13.20 20.13 3.81
CA ILE A 190 -14.50 20.74 4.17
C ILE A 190 -14.79 21.94 3.27
N GLN A 191 -13.82 22.84 3.07
CA GLN A 191 -13.99 24.02 2.20
C GLN A 191 -14.25 23.61 0.75
N LYS A 192 -13.53 22.59 0.25
CA LYS A 192 -13.76 22.02 -1.09
C LYS A 192 -15.17 21.44 -1.24
N ALA A 193 -15.70 20.80 -0.19
CA ALA A 193 -17.06 20.27 -0.20
C ALA A 193 -18.13 21.38 -0.18
N LYS A 194 -17.87 22.53 0.47
CA LYS A 194 -18.78 23.70 0.47
C LYS A 194 -18.87 24.37 -0.90
N THR A 195 -17.77 24.43 -1.64
CA THR A 195 -17.70 25.14 -2.93
C THR A 195 -18.07 24.27 -4.14
N THR A 196 -18.09 22.94 -3.99
CA THR A 196 -18.38 22.01 -5.09
C THR A 196 -19.84 21.55 -5.06
N SER A 197 -20.64 21.88 -6.09
CA SER A 197 -21.95 21.23 -6.29
C SER A 197 -21.75 19.80 -6.78
N ALA A 198 -21.79 18.83 -5.88
CA ALA A 198 -21.20 17.53 -6.16
C ALA A 198 -22.21 16.38 -6.29
N GLY A 199 -22.02 15.55 -7.33
CA GLY A 199 -22.79 14.32 -7.55
C GLY A 199 -22.50 13.22 -6.51
N ARG A 200 -23.30 12.15 -6.52
CA ARG A 200 -23.28 11.04 -5.53
C ARG A 200 -21.89 10.46 -5.26
N THR A 201 -21.05 10.32 -6.29
CA THR A 201 -19.70 9.74 -6.18
C THR A 201 -18.76 10.62 -5.34
N PHE A 202 -18.81 11.94 -5.53
CA PHE A 202 -17.99 12.86 -4.73
C PHE A 202 -18.42 12.86 -3.27
N ARG A 203 -19.73 12.81 -2.98
CA ARG A 203 -20.22 12.76 -1.61
C ARG A 203 -19.73 11.52 -0.85
N LEU A 204 -19.68 10.35 -1.51
CA LEU A 204 -19.15 9.13 -0.90
C LEU A 204 -17.64 9.24 -0.63
N GLN A 205 -16.88 9.74 -1.60
CA GLN A 205 -15.44 9.93 -1.45
C GLN A 205 -15.12 10.92 -0.32
N TYR A 206 -15.82 12.05 -0.27
CA TYR A 206 -15.69 13.04 0.80
C TYR A 206 -15.93 12.43 2.19
N LEU A 207 -17.00 11.65 2.36
CA LEU A 207 -17.31 11.01 3.65
C LEU A 207 -16.23 10.01 4.07
N GLN A 208 -15.66 9.28 3.12
CA GLN A 208 -14.59 8.34 3.37
C GLN A 208 -13.29 9.06 3.78
N ASP A 209 -12.90 10.09 3.02
CA ASP A 209 -11.69 10.87 3.29
C ASP A 209 -11.79 11.64 4.61
N ARG A 210 -12.97 12.22 4.90
CA ARG A 210 -13.25 12.87 6.18
C ARG A 210 -13.12 11.90 7.34
N LYS A 211 -13.77 10.73 7.27
CA LYS A 211 -13.70 9.72 8.33
C LYS A 211 -12.28 9.23 8.57
N ARG A 212 -11.48 9.08 7.50
CA ARG A 212 -10.07 8.74 7.59
C ARG A 212 -9.29 9.80 8.37
N LEU A 213 -9.43 11.07 7.99
CA LEU A 213 -8.71 12.18 8.62
C LEU A 213 -9.12 12.38 10.08
N GLU A 214 -10.41 12.30 10.40
CA GLU A 214 -10.89 12.37 11.79
C GLU A 214 -10.29 11.23 12.65
N GLY A 215 -10.10 10.04 12.06
CA GLY A 215 -9.43 8.92 12.74
C GLY A 215 -7.93 9.17 12.96
N GLU A 216 -7.21 9.62 11.93
CA GLU A 216 -5.78 9.94 12.01
C GLU A 216 -5.51 11.05 13.05
N ILE A 217 -6.34 12.10 13.07
CA ILE A 217 -6.28 13.19 14.05
C ILE A 217 -6.46 12.65 15.48
N GLY A 218 -7.48 11.80 15.70
CA GLY A 218 -7.73 11.21 17.01
C GLY A 218 -6.58 10.32 17.50
N GLU A 219 -5.96 9.53 16.62
CA GLU A 219 -4.78 8.73 16.96
C GLU A 219 -3.58 9.59 17.33
N LEU A 220 -3.33 10.68 16.60
CA LEU A 220 -2.23 11.61 16.88
C LEU A 220 -2.44 12.33 18.22
N GLN A 221 -3.66 12.79 18.51
CA GLN A 221 -3.99 13.40 19.80
C GLN A 221 -3.75 12.45 20.99
N MET A 222 -4.08 11.17 20.85
CA MET A 222 -3.79 10.17 21.88
C MET A 222 -2.29 9.98 22.08
N LYS A 223 -1.52 9.86 20.99
CA LYS A 223 -0.05 9.70 21.06
C LYS A 223 0.64 10.90 21.71
N ILE A 224 0.25 12.12 21.35
CA ILE A 224 0.78 13.34 21.98
C ILE A 224 0.54 13.28 23.49
N LYS A 225 -0.68 12.94 23.91
CA LYS A 225 -1.02 12.82 25.33
C LYS A 225 -0.23 11.73 26.06
N GLU A 226 0.02 10.60 25.41
CA GLU A 226 0.85 9.52 25.95
C GLU A 226 2.31 9.97 26.14
N VAL A 227 2.89 10.65 25.13
CA VAL A 227 4.24 11.21 25.19
C VAL A 227 4.35 12.25 26.30
N GLU A 228 3.41 13.20 26.39
CA GLU A 228 3.37 14.23 27.44
C GLU A 228 3.22 13.64 28.85
N ALA A 229 2.37 12.61 29.01
CA ALA A 229 2.17 11.92 30.27
C ALA A 229 3.44 11.15 30.70
N SER A 230 4.13 10.51 29.76
CA SER A 230 5.39 9.81 30.03
C SER A 230 6.50 10.78 30.46
N ALA A 231 6.59 11.95 29.81
CA ALA A 231 7.56 12.99 30.13
C ALA A 231 7.33 13.60 31.54
N SER A 232 6.08 13.68 31.99
CA SER A 232 5.72 14.19 33.32
C SER A 232 5.91 13.18 34.47
N SER A 233 6.21 11.91 34.16
CA SER A 233 6.33 10.82 35.13
C SER A 233 7.76 10.43 35.50
N THR A 234 8.77 11.05 34.87
CA THR A 234 10.19 10.82 35.15
C THR A 234 10.66 11.80 36.23
N PRO A 235 10.94 11.35 37.47
CA PRO A 235 11.40 12.21 38.57
C PRO A 235 12.85 12.68 38.43
#